data_AF-A0A6P0YL96-F1
#
_entry.id   AF-A0A6P0YL96-F1
#
_cell.length_a   1.000
_cell.length_b   1.000
_cell.length_c   1.000
_cell.angle_alpha   90.00
_cell.angle_beta   90.00
_cell.angle_gamma   90.00
#
_symmetry.space_group_name_H-M   'P 1'
#
loop_
_entity.id
_entity.type
_entity.pdbx_description
1 polymer ?
#
loop_
_entity_poly.entity_id
_entity_poly.type
_entity_poly.pdbx_seq_one_letter_code
_entity_poly.pdbx_strand_id
1 'polypeptide(L)' 'MPRKHQFRCPNCGAYGERTYYNQLTKTECHSCDYLMITYTKTGQVVEAHAPGIYFEADEN' A
#
# COMPACT_ATOMS: atom_id res chain seq x y z
N MET A 1 1.08 18.13 10.32
CA MET A 1 2.01 17.10 9.76
C MET A 1 1.21 15.83 9.53
N PRO A 2 1.34 15.15 8.39
CA PRO A 2 0.64 13.90 8.15
C PRO A 2 1.17 12.80 9.08
N ARG A 3 0.28 12.00 9.67
CA ARG A 3 0.69 10.86 10.51
C ARG A 3 1.07 9.69 9.62
N LYS A 4 2.23 9.10 9.88
CA LYS A 4 2.80 7.97 9.14
C LYS A 4 2.87 6.75 10.05
N HIS A 5 2.35 5.61 9.58
CA HIS A 5 2.43 4.32 10.27
C HIS A 5 3.06 3.29 9.34
N GLN A 6 3.96 2.46 9.88
CA GLN A 6 4.52 1.32 9.15
C GLN A 6 3.59 0.11 9.25
N PHE A 7 3.55 -0.70 8.19
CA PHE A 7 2.79 -1.95 8.13
C PHE A 7 3.50 -2.98 7.24
N ARG A 8 3.08 -4.25 7.29
CA ARG A 8 3.54 -5.26 6.33
C ARG A 8 2.68 -5.18 5.07
N CYS A 9 3.31 -4.98 3.92
CA CYS A 9 2.66 -4.88 2.63
C CYS A 9 1.89 -6.19 2.32
N PRO A 10 0.60 -6.12 1.96
CA PRO A 10 -0.18 -7.31 1.62
C PRO A 10 0.25 -7.94 0.29
N ASN A 11 0.97 -7.19 -0.54
CA ASN A 11 1.41 -7.67 -1.85
C ASN A 11 2.70 -8.49 -1.73
N CYS A 12 3.81 -7.90 -1.25
CA CYS A 12 5.11 -8.58 -1.19
C CYS A 12 5.59 -8.93 0.23
N GLY A 13 4.83 -8.57 1.26
CA GLY A 13 5.25 -8.79 2.65
C GLY A 13 6.32 -7.83 3.16
N ALA A 14 6.94 -6.98 2.33
CA ALA A 14 7.93 -5.98 2.79
C ALA A 14 7.29 -4.88 3.67
N TYR A 15 8.10 -3.98 4.24
CA TYR A 15 7.55 -2.83 4.96
C TYR A 15 6.97 -1.80 3.99
N GLY A 16 5.74 -1.38 4.27
CA GLY A 16 5.10 -0.25 3.61
C GLY A 16 4.80 0.88 4.60
N GLU A 17 4.36 2.01 4.06
CA GLU A 17 3.95 3.18 4.83
C GLU A 17 2.47 3.50 4.58
N ARG A 18 1.75 3.84 5.65
CA ARG A 18 0.41 4.42 5.59
C ARG A 18 0.46 5.85 6.10
N THR A 19 0.04 6.78 5.26
CA THR A 19 0.04 8.21 5.54
C THR A 19 -1.38 8.77 5.51
N TYR A 20 -1.77 9.49 6.57
CA TYR A 20 -3.07 10.13 6.69
C TYR A 20 -3.00 11.60 6.25
N TYR A 21 -3.76 11.94 5.21
CA TYR A 21 -3.84 13.26 4.60
C TYR A 21 -5.28 13.78 4.67
N ASN A 22 -5.61 14.57 5.70
CA ASN A 22 -6.95 15.15 5.86
C ASN A 22 -8.07 14.10 5.77
N GLN A 23 -8.72 13.96 4.61
CA GLN A 23 -9.79 12.99 4.34
C GLN A 23 -9.33 11.72 3.62
N LEU A 24 -8.06 11.63 3.25
CA LEU A 24 -7.47 10.53 2.51
C LEU A 24 -6.48 9.72 3.35
N THR A 25 -6.42 8.44 3.08
CA THR A 25 -5.41 7.51 3.58
C THR A 25 -4.67 6.96 2.39
N LYS A 26 -3.36 7.25 2.29
CA LYS A 26 -2.45 6.69 1.30
C LYS A 26 -1.70 5.54 1.94
N THR A 27 -1.74 4.36 1.34
CA THR A 27 -1.00 3.17 1.75
C THR A 27 -0.08 2.79 0.61
N GLU A 28 1.23 2.81 0.81
CA GLU A 28 2.21 2.56 -0.25
C GLU A 28 3.33 1.61 0.19
N CYS A 29 3.91 0.87 -0.75
CA CYS A 29 5.10 0.05 -0.56
C CYS A 29 6.09 0.29 -1.68
N HIS A 30 7.28 0.81 -1.35
CA HIS A 30 8.34 1.09 -2.31
C HIS A 30 9.08 -0.17 -2.83
N SER A 31 8.79 -1.35 -2.25
CA SER A 31 9.45 -2.60 -2.68
C SER A 31 8.76 -3.28 -3.87
N CYS A 32 7.46 -3.07 -4.04
CA CYS A 32 6.66 -3.73 -5.08
C CYS A 32 5.66 -2.78 -5.71
N ASP A 33 5.84 -1.48 -5.53
CA ASP A 33 4.97 -0.40 -6.01
C ASP A 33 3.48 -0.57 -5.68
N TYR A 34 3.15 -1.28 -4.59
CA TYR A 34 1.78 -1.32 -4.08
C TYR A 34 1.35 0.07 -3.64
N LEU A 35 0.21 0.56 -4.15
CA LEU A 35 -0.40 1.84 -3.81
C LEU A 35 -1.90 1.65 -3.60
N MET A 36 -2.43 2.23 -2.53
CA MET A 36 -3.86 2.28 -2.27
C MET A 36 -4.21 3.60 -1.58
N ILE A 37 -5.03 4.41 -2.24
CA ILE A 37 -5.55 5.67 -1.73
C ILE A 37 -7.05 5.50 -1.50
N THR A 38 -7.49 5.78 -0.27
CA THR A 38 -8.89 5.67 0.13
C THR A 38 -9.35 6.91 0.89
N TYR A 39 -10.66 7.16 0.90
CA TYR A 39 -11.26 8.08 1.85
C TYR A 39 -11.19 7.49 3.27
N THR A 40 -10.61 8.22 4.22
CA THR A 40 -10.39 7.75 5.60
C THR A 40 -11.69 7.40 6.33
N LYS A 41 -12.79 8.10 6.04
CA LYS A 41 -14.09 7.87 6.71
C LYS A 41 -14.89 6.73 6.11
N THR A 42 -14.91 6.61 4.78
CA THR A 42 -15.79 5.67 4.06
C THR A 42 -15.06 4.43 3.56
N GLY A 43 -13.73 4.46 3.48
CA GLY A 43 -12.92 3.42 2.86
C GLY A 43 -13.03 3.36 1.34
N GLN A 44 -13.79 4.27 0.70
CA GLN A 44 -13.95 4.30 -0.75
C GLN A 44 -12.59 4.49 -1.42
N VAL A 45 -12.30 3.63 -2.39
CA VAL A 45 -11.06 3.65 -3.15
C VAL A 45 -11.09 4.84 -4.12
N VAL A 46 -10.04 5.66 -4.03
CA VAL A 46 -9.77 6.75 -4.97
C VAL A 46 -8.83 6.25 -6.06
N GLU A 47 -7.78 5.55 -5.66
CA GLU A 47 -6.77 4.99 -6.57
C GLU A 47 -6.20 3.71 -5.95
N ALA A 48 -5.96 2.70 -6.78
CA ALA A 48 -5.30 1.47 -6.36
C ALA A 48 -4.39 0.94 -7.48
N HIS A 49 -3.17 0.58 -7.10
CA HIS A 49 -2.21 -0.11 -7.92
C HIS A 49 -1.60 -1.27 -7.13
N ALA A 50 -1.67 -2.47 -7.69
CA ALA A 50 -1.09 -3.66 -7.09
C ALA A 50 -0.39 -4.44 -8.21
N PRO A 51 0.90 -4.19 -8.43
CA PRO A 51 1.70 -4.99 -9.35
C PRO A 51 1.63 -6.44 -8.92
N GLY A 52 1.35 -7.35 -9.86
CA GLY A 52 1.35 -8.77 -9.56
C GLY A 52 2.68 -9.15 -8.92
N ILE A 53 2.62 -9.79 -7.76
CA ILE A 53 3.74 -10.57 -7.27
C ILE A 53 4.02 -11.63 -8.32
N TYR A 54 5.06 -11.41 -9.14
CA TYR A 54 5.75 -12.53 -9.73
C TYR A 54 6.32 -13.29 -8.54
N PHE A 55 5.58 -14.30 -8.07
CA PHE A 55 6.23 -15.42 -7.42
C PHE A 55 7.24 -15.90 -8.47
N GLU A 56 8.51 -15.55 -8.31
CA GLU A 56 9.58 -16.42 -8.78
C GLU A 56 9.38 -17.69 -7.95
N ALA A 57 8.47 -18.56 -8.40
CA ALA A 57 8.51 -19.94 -7.98
C ALA A 57 9.90 -20.41 -8.38
N ASP A 58 10.73 -20.76 -7.39
CA ASP A 58 12.07 -21.29 -7.61
C ASP A 58 12.02 -22.28 -8.79
N GLU A 59 12.51 -21.84 -9.94
CA GLU A 59 12.67 -22.70 -11.11
C GLU A 59 13.90 -23.56 -10.79
N ASN A 60 13.62 -24.81 -10.39
CA ASN A 60 14.56 -25.87 -10.04
C ASN A 60 15.69 -26.04 -11.07
#